data_AF-A0A662EEQ8-F1
#
_entry.id   AF-A0A662EEQ8-F1
#
_cell.length_a   1.000
_cell.length_b   1.000
_cell.length_c   1.000
_cell.angle_alpha   90.00
_cell.angle_beta   90.00
_cell.angle_gamma   90.00
#
_symmetry.space_group_name_H-M   'P 1'
#
loop_
_entity.id
_entity.type
_entity.pdbx_description
1 polymer ?
#
loop_
_entity_poly.entity_id
_entity_poly.type
_entity_poly.pdbx_seq_one_letter_code
_entity_poly.pdbx_strand_id
1 'polypeptide(L)'
;MSFRPFPDGRELIEGLGCGLVVNPLAPVQIAGAIRTLLKDPVGAEAMGRRGREAVAAEYNWSVEARPFLDLYERLTRSQTGR
;
A
#
# COMPACT_ATOMS: atom_id res chain seq x y z
N MET A 1 -18.58 7.26 -9.98
CA MET A 1 -17.28 7.44 -9.29
C MET A 1 -17.27 6.48 -8.12
N SER A 2 -16.51 5.39 -8.21
CA SER A 2 -16.42 4.40 -7.13
C SER A 2 -15.27 4.79 -6.22
N PHE A 3 -15.57 5.35 -5.04
CA PHE A 3 -14.56 5.51 -3.99
C PHE A 3 -14.13 4.11 -3.57
N ARG A 4 -12.85 3.76 -3.75
CA ARG A 4 -12.29 2.50 -3.27
C ARG A 4 -11.70 2.78 -1.88
N PRO A 5 -12.24 2.22 -0.80
CA PRO A 5 -11.64 2.39 0.52
C PRO A 5 -10.23 1.81 0.52
N PHE A 6 -9.29 2.47 1.19
CA PHE A 6 -7.94 1.95 1.35
C PHE A 6 -7.99 0.66 2.17
N PRO A 7 -7.32 -0.43 1.74
CA PRO A 7 -7.37 -1.71 2.43
C PRO A 7 -6.70 -1.63 3.80
N ASP A 8 -7.02 -2.61 4.67
CA ASP A 8 -6.28 -2.78 5.91
C ASP A 8 -4.79 -3.07 5.59
N GLY A 9 -3.89 -2.52 6.41
CA GLY A 9 -2.45 -2.65 6.18
C GLY A 9 -1.98 -4.11 6.17
N ARG A 10 -2.60 -5.00 6.96
CA ARG A 10 -2.29 -6.43 6.94
C ARG A 10 -2.71 -7.06 5.62
N GLU A 11 -3.94 -6.83 5.19
CA GLU A 11 -4.49 -7.37 3.94
C GLU A 11 -3.63 -6.92 2.74
N LEU A 12 -3.23 -5.65 2.73
CA LEU A 12 -2.35 -5.11 1.71
C LEU A 12 -1.00 -5.82 1.68
N ILE A 13 -0.33 -5.91 2.82
CA ILE A 13 1.03 -6.48 2.91
C ILE A 13 1.03 -7.97 2.59
N GLU A 14 0.07 -8.73 3.14
CA GLU A 14 -0.06 -10.17 2.94
C GLU A 14 -0.56 -10.50 1.53
N GLY A 15 -1.55 -9.74 1.02
CA GLY A 15 -2.11 -9.93 -0.33
C GLY A 15 -1.11 -9.62 -1.45
N LEU A 16 -0.28 -8.61 -1.29
CA LEU A 16 0.84 -8.32 -2.21
C LEU A 16 2.05 -9.24 -1.98
N GLY A 17 2.06 -9.97 -0.85
CA GLY A 17 3.22 -10.71 -0.38
C GLY A 17 4.46 -9.84 -0.28
N CYS A 18 4.34 -8.56 0.06
CA CYS A 18 5.43 -7.59 0.04
C CYS A 18 6.08 -7.37 1.43
N GLY A 19 5.63 -8.12 2.43
CA GLY A 19 6.17 -8.04 3.78
C GLY A 19 5.66 -9.16 4.69
N LEU A 20 6.05 -9.08 5.96
CA LEU A 20 5.58 -9.96 7.03
C LEU A 20 4.89 -9.10 8.09
N VAL A 21 3.68 -9.47 8.48
CA VAL A 21 2.89 -8.74 9.48
C VAL A 21 2.93 -9.49 10.81
N VAL A 22 3.45 -8.83 11.84
CA VAL A 22 3.61 -9.40 13.19
C VAL A 22 2.97 -8.51 14.24
N ASN A 23 2.67 -9.08 15.42
CA ASN A 23 2.23 -8.27 16.55
C ASN A 23 3.39 -7.37 17.02
N PRO A 24 3.24 -6.02 17.03
CA PRO A 24 4.30 -5.10 17.41
C PRO A 24 4.70 -5.20 18.90
N LEU A 25 3.81 -5.74 19.75
CA LEU A 25 4.06 -5.95 21.17
C LEU A 25 4.61 -7.35 21.48
N ALA A 26 4.96 -8.14 20.46
CA ALA A 26 5.50 -9.49 20.61
C ALA A 26 6.94 -9.59 20.06
N PRO A 27 7.97 -9.29 20.88
CA PRO A 27 9.38 -9.31 20.45
C PRO A 27 9.83 -10.65 19.84
N VAL A 28 9.30 -11.77 20.33
CA VAL A 28 9.59 -13.11 19.81
C VAL A 28 9.13 -13.26 18.36
N GLN A 29 7.97 -12.71 18.00
CA GLN A 29 7.45 -12.74 16.62
C GLN A 29 8.29 -11.85 15.70
N ILE A 30 8.63 -10.64 16.16
CA ILE A 30 9.49 -9.71 15.41
C ILE A 30 10.83 -10.37 15.09
N ALA A 31 11.50 -10.93 16.10
CA ALA A 31 12.76 -11.64 15.91
C ALA A 31 12.62 -12.85 14.99
N GLY A 32 11.48 -13.55 15.04
CA GLY A 32 11.13 -14.64 14.13
C GLY A 32 11.07 -14.17 12.67
N ALA A 33 10.32 -13.11 12.39
CA ALA A 33 10.20 -12.54 11.05
C ALA A 33 11.54 -12.07 10.49
N ILE A 34 12.36 -11.37 11.30
CA ILE A 34 13.71 -10.95 10.90
C ILE A 34 14.57 -12.17 10.54
N ARG A 35 14.56 -13.23 11.35
CA ARG A 35 15.30 -14.46 11.06
C ARG A 35 14.81 -15.14 9.78
N THR A 36 13.52 -15.11 9.48
CA THR A 36 12.98 -15.65 8.22
C THR A 36 13.58 -14.92 7.02
N LEU A 37 13.62 -13.59 7.05
CA LEU A 37 14.21 -12.79 5.96
C LEU A 37 15.71 -13.05 5.80
N LEU A 38 16.45 -13.19 6.91
CA LEU A 38 17.89 -13.46 6.87
C LEU A 38 18.23 -14.87 6.37
N LYS A 39 17.34 -15.85 6.58
CA LYS A 39 17.54 -17.23 6.11
C LYS A 39 17.29 -17.40 4.62
N ASP A 40 16.46 -16.55 4.03
CA ASP A 40 16.14 -16.56 2.60
C ASP A 40 16.28 -15.15 2.01
N PRO A 41 17.53 -14.71 1.72
CA PRO A 41 17.76 -13.37 1.18
C PRO A 41 17.15 -13.17 -0.22
N VAL A 42 17.06 -14.24 -1.03
CA VAL A 42 16.45 -14.18 -2.37
C VAL A 42 14.94 -13.96 -2.26
N GLY A 43 14.26 -14.70 -1.39
CA GLY A 43 12.85 -14.51 -1.08
C GLY A 43 12.57 -13.12 -0.49
N ALA A 44 13.44 -12.64 0.41
CA ALA A 44 13.34 -11.30 0.99
C ALA A 44 13.49 -10.18 -0.06
N GLU A 45 14.42 -10.32 -1.01
CA GLU A 45 14.56 -9.37 -2.11
C GLU A 45 13.33 -9.37 -3.02
N ALA A 46 12.83 -10.56 -3.37
CA ALA A 46 11.62 -10.70 -4.18
C ALA A 46 10.39 -10.08 -3.49
N MET A 47 10.29 -10.24 -2.18
CA MET A 47 9.27 -9.60 -1.35
C MET A 47 9.36 -8.07 -1.40
N GLY A 48 10.56 -7.51 -1.22
CA GLY A 48 10.78 -6.06 -1.35
C GLY A 48 10.49 -5.52 -2.76
N ARG A 49 10.83 -6.29 -3.81
CA ARG A 49 10.54 -5.93 -5.20
C ARG A 49 9.04 -5.82 -5.46
N ARG A 50 8.24 -6.78 -5.00
CA ARG A 50 6.76 -6.71 -5.12
C ARG A 50 6.19 -5.45 -4.48
N GLY A 51 6.69 -5.07 -3.30
CA GLY A 51 6.28 -3.82 -2.63
C GLY A 51 6.60 -2.58 -3.45
N ARG A 52 7.82 -2.50 -4.01
CA ARG A 52 8.24 -1.40 -4.88
C ARG A 52 7.37 -1.31 -6.14
N GLU A 53 7.12 -2.44 -6.79
CA GLU A 53 6.29 -2.53 -8.00
C GLU A 53 4.85 -2.08 -7.71
N ALA A 54 4.26 -2.51 -6.60
CA ALA A 54 2.91 -2.13 -6.20
C ALA A 54 2.80 -0.61 -5.95
N VAL A 55 3.78 0.01 -5.28
CA VAL A 55 3.80 1.47 -5.09
C VAL A 55 3.92 2.17 -6.45
N ALA A 56 4.84 1.73 -7.30
CA ALA A 56 5.06 2.35 -8.60
C ALA A 56 3.82 2.25 -9.52
N ALA A 57 3.07 1.14 -9.45
CA ALA A 57 1.93 0.88 -10.33
C ALA A 57 0.61 1.44 -9.79
N GLU A 58 0.31 1.24 -8.51
CA GLU A 58 -1.04 1.44 -7.96
C GLU A 58 -1.05 2.42 -6.80
N TYR A 59 -0.20 2.22 -5.79
CA TYR A 59 -0.27 2.94 -4.51
C TYR A 59 0.59 4.22 -4.49
N ASN A 60 0.64 4.96 -5.59
CA ASN A 60 1.38 6.24 -5.67
C ASN A 60 0.43 7.44 -5.74
N TRP A 61 0.95 8.60 -5.31
CA TRP A 61 0.20 9.85 -5.27
C TRP A 61 -0.37 10.29 -6.63
N SER A 62 0.28 9.96 -7.74
CA SER A 62 -0.23 10.34 -9.07
C SER A 62 -1.49 9.58 -9.46
N VAL A 63 -1.72 8.40 -8.88
CA VAL A 63 -2.93 7.58 -9.05
C VAL A 63 -3.95 7.97 -7.99
N GLU A 64 -3.56 7.97 -6.72
CA GLU A 64 -4.45 8.22 -5.58
C GLU A 64 -5.04 9.64 -5.58
N ALA A 65 -4.34 10.63 -6.15
CA ALA A 65 -4.85 12.00 -6.21
C ALA A 65 -5.95 12.20 -7.27
N ARG A 66 -6.04 11.35 -8.30
CA ARG A 66 -6.94 11.56 -9.45
C ARG A 66 -8.41 11.70 -9.04
N PRO A 67 -8.98 10.81 -8.19
CA PRO A 67 -10.36 10.95 -7.76
C PRO A 67 -10.61 12.28 -7.04
N PHE A 68 -9.64 12.78 -6.25
CA PHE A 68 -9.78 14.06 -5.56
C PHE A 68 -9.76 15.24 -6.54
N LEU A 69 -8.85 15.22 -7.52
CA LEU A 69 -8.79 16.24 -8.56
C LEU A 69 -10.08 16.27 -9.39
N ASP A 70 -10.57 15.10 -9.81
CA ASP A 70 -11.85 14.97 -10.53
C ASP A 70 -13.03 15.53 -9.71
N LEU A 71 -13.03 15.29 -8.40
CA LEU A 71 -14.03 15.85 -7.49
C LEU A 71 -13.93 17.37 -7.42
N TYR A 72 -12.72 17.91 -7.23
CA TYR A 72 -12.52 19.35 -7.17
C TYR A 72 -12.91 20.05 -8.48
N GLU A 73 -12.56 19.48 -9.64
CA GLU A 73 -12.98 20.01 -10.93
C GLU A 73 -14.51 20.03 -11.10
N ARG A 74 -15.21 19.01 -10.59
CA ARG A 74 -16.67 18.97 -10.64
C ARG A 74 -17.29 20.02 -9.74
N LEU A 75 -16.77 20.17 -8.52
CA LEU A 75 -17.27 21.14 -7.55
C LEU A 75 -17.02 22.57 -8.01
N THR A 76 -15.84 22.87 -8.58
CA THR A 76 -15.51 24.22 -9.06
C THR A 76 -16.28 24.59 -10.33
N ARG A 77 -16.45 23.67 -11.29
CA ARG A 77 -17.31 23.90 -12.47
C ARG A 77 -18.77 24.16 -12.11
N SER A 78 -19.26 23.58 -11.02
CA SER A 78 -20.64 23.76 -10.55
C SER A 78 -20.89 25.13 -9.90
N GLN A 79 -19.84 25.91 -9.61
CA GLN A 79 -19.95 27.23 -8.94
C GLN A 79 -19.84 28.44 -9.89
N THR A 80 -19.48 28.25 -11.17
CA THR A 80 -19.35 29.34 -12.16
C THR A 80 -20.64 29.60 -12.97
N GLY A 81 -21.78 29.08 -12.50
CA GLY A 81 -23.11 29.25 -13.11
C GLY A 81 -24.05 30.19 -12.34
N ARG A 82 -23.53 31.17 -11.59
CA ARG A 82 -24.31 32.28 -11.02
C ARG A 82 -23.69 33.62 -11.39
#